data_AF-A0A7C7A8F5-F1
#
_entry.id   AF-A0A7C7A8F5-F1
#
_cell.length_a   1.000
_cell.length_b   1.000
_cell.length_c   1.000
_cell.angle_alpha   90.00
_cell.angle_beta   90.00
_cell.angle_gamma   90.00
#
_symmetry.space_group_name_H-M   'P 1'
#
loop_
_entity.id
_entity.type
_entity.pdbx_description
1 polymer ?
#
loop_
_entity_poly.entity_id
_entity_poly.type
_entity_poly.pdbx_seq_one_letter_code
_entity_poly.pdbx_strand_id
1 'polypeptide(L)'
;MEKNANSNLGDIKNSEFLYKVISERINMEFQAQDAKDNKASLLLMFSSTLFSIIFSFSKIDIYSIIGLINLYISIIFAYLAYRIKLWRRDPDPVNLWYNYYDKDYKTTLEQVTTNIVESYKEVKEQDRKALYINVGYVFLLIGLGILILGKLVNAKII
;
A
#
# COMPACT_ATOMS: atom_id res chain seq x y z
N MET A 1 23.86 -43.22 -17.03
CA MET A 1 23.15 -42.04 -17.59
C MET A 1 21.86 -41.69 -16.83
N GLU A 2 21.13 -42.65 -16.25
CA GLU A 2 19.92 -42.38 -15.42
C GLU A 2 20.13 -41.52 -14.17
N LYS A 3 21.25 -41.64 -13.45
CA LYS A 3 21.51 -40.87 -12.22
C LYS A 3 21.55 -39.34 -12.44
N ASN A 4 22.07 -38.88 -13.58
CA ASN A 4 22.15 -37.44 -13.91
C ASN A 4 20.80 -36.84 -14.34
N ALA A 5 19.91 -37.67 -14.91
CA ALA A 5 18.56 -37.22 -15.25
C ALA A 5 17.69 -37.07 -14.00
N ASN A 6 17.80 -37.99 -13.04
CA ASN A 6 17.06 -37.92 -11.77
C ASN A 6 17.53 -36.79 -10.85
N SER A 7 18.83 -36.45 -10.84
CA SER A 7 19.33 -35.29 -10.10
C SER A 7 18.82 -33.97 -10.71
N ASN A 8 18.87 -33.83 -12.03
CA ASN A 8 18.35 -32.65 -12.72
C ASN A 8 16.84 -32.47 -12.52
N LEU A 9 16.07 -33.58 -12.50
CA LEU A 9 14.64 -33.53 -12.24
C LEU A 9 14.33 -33.12 -10.78
N GLY A 10 15.15 -33.58 -9.82
CA GLY A 10 15.06 -33.17 -8.42
C GLY A 10 15.33 -31.68 -8.23
N ASP A 11 16.36 -31.16 -8.90
CA ASP A 11 16.71 -29.75 -8.85
C ASP A 11 15.63 -28.85 -9.45
N ILE A 12 15.06 -29.23 -10.61
CA ILE A 12 13.98 -28.47 -11.26
C ILE A 12 12.76 -28.38 -10.34
N LYS A 13 12.34 -29.51 -9.73
CA LYS A 13 11.22 -29.53 -8.78
C LYS A 13 11.46 -28.65 -7.55
N ASN A 14 12.71 -28.60 -7.08
CA ASN A 14 13.08 -27.72 -5.97
C ASN A 14 13.01 -26.24 -6.37
N SER A 15 13.51 -25.89 -7.57
CA SER A 15 13.41 -24.52 -8.10
C SER A 15 11.95 -24.11 -8.35
N GLU A 16 11.09 -25.01 -8.81
CA GLU A 16 9.64 -24.77 -8.95
C GLU A 16 8.96 -24.54 -7.60
N PHE A 17 9.29 -25.35 -6.60
CA PHE A 17 8.79 -25.17 -5.24
C PHE A 17 9.21 -23.82 -4.67
N LEU A 18 10.49 -23.46 -4.79
CA LEU A 18 11.01 -22.17 -4.33
C LEU A 18 10.33 -21.00 -5.03
N TYR A 19 10.22 -21.05 -6.35
CA TYR A 19 9.50 -20.03 -7.12
C TYR A 19 8.05 -19.88 -6.64
N LYS A 20 7.34 -20.99 -6.46
CA LYS A 20 5.95 -20.96 -5.99
C LYS A 20 5.83 -20.30 -4.62
N VAL A 21 6.64 -20.71 -3.65
CA VAL A 21 6.62 -20.15 -2.28
C VAL A 21 6.96 -18.66 -2.29
N ILE A 22 7.95 -18.24 -3.09
CA ILE A 22 8.36 -16.84 -3.22
C ILE A 22 7.25 -16.01 -3.89
N SER A 23 6.67 -16.51 -4.98
CA SER A 23 5.58 -15.85 -5.70
C SER A 23 4.34 -15.69 -4.82
N GLU A 24 3.93 -16.73 -4.10
CA GLU A 24 2.81 -16.67 -3.15
C GLU A 24 3.05 -15.62 -2.07
N ARG A 25 4.25 -15.59 -1.46
CA ARG A 25 4.58 -14.61 -0.43
C ARG A 25 4.53 -13.17 -0.94
N ILE A 26 5.02 -12.94 -2.16
CA ILE A 26 5.01 -11.63 -2.78
C ILE A 26 3.60 -11.20 -3.17
N ASN A 27 2.77 -12.13 -3.64
CA ASN A 27 1.37 -11.85 -3.89
C ASN A 27 0.64 -11.44 -2.61
N MET A 28 0.93 -12.07 -1.46
CA MET A 28 0.37 -11.64 -0.17
C MET A 28 0.82 -10.22 0.21
N GLU A 29 2.10 -9.88 -0.01
CA GLU A 29 2.61 -8.52 0.25
C GLU A 29 1.98 -7.46 -0.68
N PHE A 30 1.78 -7.79 -1.96
CA PHE A 30 1.04 -6.93 -2.89
C PHE A 30 -0.39 -6.71 -2.43
N GLN A 31 -1.09 -7.77 -2.02
CA GLN A 31 -2.45 -7.63 -1.46
C GLN A 31 -2.46 -6.77 -0.19
N ALA A 32 -1.47 -6.95 0.70
CA ALA A 32 -1.34 -6.13 1.91
C ALA A 32 -1.09 -4.65 1.57
N GLN A 33 -0.35 -4.37 0.50
CA GLN A 33 -0.12 -3.02 0.02
C GLN A 33 -1.37 -2.43 -0.65
N ASP A 34 -2.05 -3.17 -1.54
CA ASP A 34 -3.31 -2.75 -2.16
C ASP A 34 -4.34 -2.40 -1.06
N ALA A 35 -4.36 -3.17 0.04
CA ALA A 35 -5.17 -2.85 1.20
C ALA A 35 -4.76 -1.53 1.88
N LYS A 36 -3.46 -1.21 1.96
CA LYS A 36 -2.99 0.10 2.46
C LYS A 36 -3.37 1.24 1.51
N ASP A 37 -3.28 1.03 0.21
CA ASP A 37 -3.73 2.00 -0.81
C ASP A 37 -5.23 2.27 -0.73
N ASN A 38 -6.04 1.22 -0.58
CA ASN A 38 -7.48 1.34 -0.35
C ASN A 38 -7.79 2.11 0.93
N LYS A 39 -7.07 1.87 2.03
CA LYS A 39 -7.23 2.64 3.28
C LYS A 39 -6.90 4.12 3.09
N ALA A 40 -5.81 4.44 2.39
CA ALA A 40 -5.45 5.83 2.09
C ALA A 40 -6.50 6.51 1.20
N SER A 41 -7.01 5.80 0.19
CA SER A 41 -8.08 6.29 -0.68
C SER A 41 -9.38 6.56 0.09
N LEU A 42 -9.80 5.63 0.96
CA LEU A 42 -10.96 5.82 1.83
C LEU A 42 -10.79 7.03 2.75
N LEU A 43 -9.60 7.22 3.31
CA LEU A 43 -9.30 8.36 4.19
C LEU A 43 -9.34 9.68 3.43
N LEU A 44 -8.87 9.73 2.17
CA LEU A 44 -9.03 10.88 1.28
C LEU A 44 -10.51 11.16 1.02
N MET A 45 -11.26 10.16 0.53
CA MET A 45 -12.68 10.30 0.19
C MET A 45 -13.49 10.81 1.38
N PHE A 46 -13.33 10.16 2.54
CA PHE A 46 -14.08 10.49 3.75
C PHE A 46 -13.73 11.90 4.26
N SER A 47 -12.45 12.25 4.31
CA SER A 47 -12.02 13.61 4.69
C SER A 47 -12.54 14.67 3.72
N SER A 48 -12.52 14.41 2.41
CA SER A 48 -13.06 15.33 1.40
C SER A 48 -14.58 15.52 1.54
N THR A 49 -15.34 14.46 1.79
CA THR A 49 -16.78 14.57 2.03
C THR A 49 -17.09 15.40 3.28
N LEU A 50 -16.37 15.18 4.39
CA LEU A 50 -16.52 15.99 5.60
C LEU A 50 -16.21 17.46 5.34
N PHE A 51 -15.12 17.74 4.60
CA PHE A 51 -14.75 19.10 4.22
C PHE A 51 -15.89 19.79 3.46
N SER A 52 -16.47 19.12 2.45
CA SER A 52 -17.61 19.65 1.69
C SER A 52 -18.84 19.93 2.55
N ILE A 53 -19.18 19.03 3.49
CA ILE A 53 -20.32 19.22 4.41
C ILE A 53 -20.10 20.44 5.28
N ILE A 54 -18.91 20.60 5.86
CA ILE A 54 -18.61 21.71 6.76
C ILE A 54 -18.64 23.04 6.00
N PHE A 55 -18.10 23.06 4.79
CA PHE A 55 -18.11 24.25 3.93
C PHE A 55 -19.53 24.66 3.48
N SER A 56 -20.48 23.73 3.51
CA SER A 56 -21.89 24.02 3.24
C SER A 56 -22.61 24.73 4.38
N PHE A 57 -22.01 24.86 5.57
CA PHE A 57 -22.64 25.58 6.68
C PHE A 57 -22.50 27.09 6.52
N SER A 58 -23.60 27.82 6.78
CA SER A 58 -23.67 29.28 6.66
C SER A 58 -22.91 30.05 7.74
N LYS A 59 -22.59 29.40 8.86
CA LYS A 59 -21.76 29.96 9.94
C LYS A 59 -20.71 28.94 10.34
N ILE A 60 -19.45 29.38 10.30
CA ILE A 60 -18.29 28.59 10.71
C ILE A 60 -17.84 29.14 12.06
N ASP A 61 -17.92 28.31 13.10
CA ASP A 61 -17.41 28.63 14.43
C ASP A 61 -15.94 28.24 14.58
N ILE A 62 -15.29 28.70 15.66
CA ILE A 62 -13.87 28.43 15.91
C ILE A 62 -13.58 26.93 16.01
N TYR A 63 -14.49 26.14 16.56
CA TYR A 63 -14.36 24.67 16.63
C TYR A 63 -14.38 24.05 15.23
N SER A 64 -15.25 24.52 14.33
CA SER A 64 -15.25 24.06 12.94
C SER A 64 -13.95 24.42 12.22
N ILE A 65 -13.36 25.59 12.47
CA ILE A 65 -12.06 25.98 11.89
C ILE A 65 -10.96 25.02 12.36
N ILE A 66 -10.87 24.75 13.67
CA ILE A 66 -9.86 23.85 14.22
C ILE A 66 -10.07 22.41 13.71
N GLY A 67 -11.33 21.96 13.62
CA GLY A 67 -11.68 20.66 13.03
C GLY A 67 -11.26 20.56 11.57
N LEU A 68 -11.52 21.60 10.76
CA LEU A 68 -11.11 21.68 9.36
C LEU A 68 -9.59 21.62 9.18
N ILE A 69 -8.82 22.30 10.04
CA ILE A 69 -7.35 22.24 10.00
C ILE A 69 -6.88 20.80 10.22
N ASN A 70 -7.46 20.09 11.19
CA ASN A 70 -7.12 18.69 11.47
C ASN A 70 -7.49 17.76 10.28
N LEU A 71 -8.67 17.96 9.68
CA LEU A 71 -9.08 17.23 8.47
C LEU A 71 -8.14 17.51 7.29
N TYR A 72 -7.69 18.75 7.12
CA TYR A 72 -6.74 19.10 6.06
C TYR A 72 -5.38 18.43 6.26
N ILE A 73 -4.87 18.41 7.50
CA ILE A 73 -3.65 17.68 7.85
C ILE A 73 -3.82 16.18 7.54
N SER A 74 -4.97 15.61 7.89
CA SER A 74 -5.31 14.21 7.58
C SER A 74 -5.22 13.92 6.07
N ILE A 75 -5.77 14.79 5.22
CA ILE A 75 -5.69 14.70 3.75
C ILE A 75 -4.24 14.73 3.26
N ILE A 76 -3.40 15.61 3.80
CA ILE A 76 -1.98 15.70 3.41
C ILE A 76 -1.27 14.37 3.68
N PHE A 77 -1.46 13.79 4.87
CA PHE A 77 -0.85 12.50 5.20
C PHE A 77 -1.37 11.36 4.34
N ALA A 78 -2.67 11.35 4.02
CA ALA A 78 -3.27 10.41 3.09
C ALA A 78 -2.65 10.49 1.70
N TYR A 79 -2.47 11.71 1.19
CA TYR A 79 -1.85 11.97 -0.11
C TYR A 79 -0.39 11.54 -0.13
N LEU A 80 0.37 11.84 0.93
CA LEU A 80 1.75 11.36 1.07
C LEU A 80 1.81 9.83 1.08
N ALA A 81 0.90 9.15 1.78
CA ALA A 81 0.82 7.69 1.78
C ALA A 81 0.51 7.12 0.39
N TYR A 82 -0.43 7.73 -0.35
CA TYR A 82 -0.80 7.32 -1.70
C TYR A 82 0.35 7.51 -2.70
N ARG A 83 1.16 8.56 -2.52
CA ARG A 83 2.30 8.86 -3.40
C ARG A 83 3.40 7.80 -3.33
N ILE A 84 3.55 7.12 -2.19
CA ILE A 84 4.56 6.07 -2.02
C ILE A 84 4.12 4.84 -2.83
N LYS A 85 4.66 4.74 -4.06
CA LYS A 85 4.60 3.55 -4.91
C LYS A 85 5.76 2.64 -4.53
N LEU A 86 5.44 1.58 -3.80
CA LEU A 86 6.46 0.72 -3.20
C LEU A 86 7.01 -0.34 -4.14
N TRP A 87 6.38 -0.57 -5.30
CA TRP A 87 6.75 -1.71 -6.12
C TRP A 87 6.59 -1.44 -7.61
N ARG A 88 7.62 -1.86 -8.35
CA ARG A 88 7.50 -2.30 -9.74
C ARG A 88 7.25 -3.82 -9.68
N ARG A 89 6.24 -4.32 -10.40
CA ARG A 89 6.08 -5.77 -10.59
C ARG A 89 7.19 -6.24 -11.51
N ASP A 90 8.31 -6.66 -10.93
CA ASP A 90 9.38 -7.32 -11.65
C ASP A 90 9.15 -8.85 -11.66
N PRO A 91 9.57 -9.54 -12.74
CA PRO A 91 10.16 -8.97 -13.93
C PRO A 91 9.10 -8.37 -14.86
N ASP A 92 9.44 -7.28 -15.54
CA ASP A 92 8.65 -6.74 -16.64
C ASP A 92 8.34 -7.87 -17.66
N PRO A 93 7.07 -8.16 -17.99
CA PRO A 93 6.69 -9.22 -18.92
C PRO A 93 7.39 -9.13 -20.27
N VAL A 94 7.65 -7.91 -20.74
CA VAL A 94 8.35 -7.66 -22.00
C VAL A 94 9.81 -8.09 -21.89
N ASN A 95 10.46 -7.76 -20.78
CA ASN A 95 11.83 -8.13 -20.50
C ASN A 95 11.99 -9.65 -20.27
N LEU A 96 10.96 -10.27 -19.67
CA LEU A 96 10.84 -11.72 -19.49
C LEU A 96 10.79 -12.46 -20.84
N TRP A 97 10.02 -11.94 -21.79
CA TRP A 97 9.94 -12.51 -23.13
C TRP A 97 11.27 -12.38 -23.89
N TYR A 98 11.79 -11.16 -24.04
CA TYR A 98 12.96 -10.93 -24.88
C TYR A 98 14.26 -11.53 -24.34
N ASN A 99 14.45 -11.60 -23.02
CA ASN A 99 15.71 -12.10 -22.44
C ASN A 99 15.74 -13.60 -22.15
N TYR A 100 14.59 -14.28 -22.21
CA TYR A 100 14.48 -15.67 -21.76
C TYR A 100 13.75 -16.61 -22.73
N TYR A 101 13.20 -16.12 -23.85
CA TYR A 101 12.50 -16.95 -24.84
C TYR A 101 13.34 -18.16 -25.33
N ASP A 102 14.63 -17.96 -25.57
CA ASP A 102 15.54 -19.02 -26.06
C ASP A 102 16.34 -19.72 -24.94
N LYS A 103 16.02 -19.48 -23.66
CA LYS A 103 16.77 -20.03 -22.53
C LYS A 103 16.12 -21.29 -21.97
N ASP A 104 16.96 -22.14 -21.37
CA ASP A 104 16.50 -23.33 -20.66
C ASP A 104 15.55 -22.97 -19.50
N TYR A 105 14.57 -23.84 -19.27
CA TYR A 105 13.53 -23.65 -18.27
C TYR A 105 14.09 -23.47 -16.86
N LYS A 106 15.05 -24.32 -16.45
CA LYS A 106 15.64 -24.27 -15.10
C LYS A 106 16.37 -22.94 -14.88
N THR A 107 17.16 -22.53 -15.87
CA THR A 107 17.93 -21.28 -15.83
C THR A 107 17.03 -20.05 -15.76
N THR A 108 15.94 -20.07 -16.55
CA THR A 108 14.95 -18.98 -16.55
C THR A 108 14.24 -18.89 -15.20
N LEU A 109 13.83 -20.03 -14.64
CA LEU A 109 13.17 -20.10 -13.34
C LEU A 109 14.04 -19.59 -12.20
N GLU A 110 15.31 -19.99 -12.17
CA GLU A 110 16.28 -19.53 -11.16
C GLU A 110 16.56 -18.02 -11.26
N GLN A 111 16.72 -17.50 -12.48
CA GLN A 111 16.99 -16.07 -12.68
C GLN A 111 15.77 -15.21 -12.35
N VAL A 112 14.57 -15.63 -12.76
CA VAL A 112 13.31 -14.93 -12.41
C VAL A 112 13.13 -14.91 -10.90
N THR A 113 13.37 -16.04 -10.23
CA THR A 113 13.29 -16.14 -8.77
C THR A 113 14.29 -15.20 -8.09
N THR A 114 15.51 -15.11 -8.62
CA THR A 114 16.57 -14.23 -8.09
C THR A 114 16.20 -12.76 -8.24
N ASN A 115 15.77 -12.34 -9.44
CA ASN A 115 15.36 -10.95 -9.71
C ASN A 115 14.21 -10.54 -8.76
N ILE A 116 13.24 -11.44 -8.56
CA ILE A 116 12.12 -11.23 -7.65
C ILE A 116 12.60 -11.00 -6.20
N VAL A 117 13.57 -11.78 -5.72
CA VAL A 117 14.16 -11.64 -4.38
C VAL A 117 14.97 -10.35 -4.25
N GLU A 118 15.69 -9.95 -5.29
CA GLU A 118 16.48 -8.71 -5.30
C GLU A 118 15.58 -7.47 -5.24
N SER A 119 14.51 -7.41 -6.04
CA SER A 119 13.52 -6.31 -5.97
C SER A 119 12.88 -6.19 -4.58
N TYR A 120 12.83 -7.27 -3.79
CA TYR A 120 12.31 -7.25 -2.42
C TYR A 120 13.27 -6.63 -1.39
N LYS A 121 14.60 -6.78 -1.57
CA LYS A 121 15.58 -6.29 -0.59
C LYS A 121 15.70 -4.77 -0.53
N GLU A 122 15.28 -4.07 -1.58
CA GLU A 122 15.50 -2.62 -1.70
C GLU A 122 14.45 -1.77 -0.97
N VAL A 123 13.34 -2.34 -0.49
CA VAL A 123 12.17 -1.53 -0.09
C VAL A 123 12.04 -1.38 1.43
N LYS A 124 12.71 -0.37 2.00
CA LYS A 124 12.49 0.13 3.39
C LYS A 124 11.30 1.09 3.54
N GLU A 125 10.58 1.39 2.45
CA GLU A 125 9.57 2.45 2.45
C GLU A 125 8.17 1.97 2.88
N GLN A 126 7.95 0.65 3.03
CA GLN A 126 6.64 0.08 3.37
C GLN A 126 6.15 0.49 4.77
N ASP A 127 7.09 0.73 5.68
CA ASP A 127 6.83 1.19 7.05
C ASP A 127 6.38 2.66 7.08
N ARG A 128 6.95 3.50 6.21
CA ARG A 128 6.59 4.93 6.13
C ARG A 128 5.15 5.13 5.65
N LYS A 129 4.70 4.31 4.71
CA LYS A 129 3.30 4.34 4.23
C LYS A 129 2.31 4.02 5.35
N ALA A 130 2.57 2.99 6.13
CA ALA A 130 1.73 2.63 7.28
C ALA A 130 1.72 3.75 8.34
N LEU A 131 2.88 4.35 8.61
CA LEU A 131 3.00 5.49 9.53
C LEU A 131 2.12 6.67 9.07
N TYR A 132 2.19 7.07 7.80
CA TYR A 132 1.38 8.18 7.28
C TYR A 132 -0.12 7.91 7.34
N ILE A 133 -0.56 6.68 7.03
CA ILE A 133 -1.97 6.29 7.16
C ILE A 133 -2.42 6.41 8.62
N ASN A 134 -1.63 5.88 9.56
CA ASN A 134 -1.98 5.93 10.99
C ASN A 134 -2.04 7.36 11.53
N VAL A 135 -1.05 8.19 11.19
CA VAL A 135 -1.04 9.60 11.57
C VAL A 135 -2.24 10.33 10.97
N GLY A 136 -2.56 10.07 9.69
CA GLY A 136 -3.75 10.61 9.03
C GLY A 136 -5.04 10.26 9.80
N TYR A 137 -5.20 9.00 10.22
CA TYR A 137 -6.37 8.57 11.00
C TYR A 137 -6.46 9.26 12.37
N VAL A 138 -5.34 9.46 13.06
CA VAL A 138 -5.34 10.16 14.36
C VAL A 138 -5.85 11.59 14.19
N PHE A 139 -5.34 12.33 13.20
CA PHE A 139 -5.82 13.68 12.90
C PHE A 139 -7.29 13.71 12.49
N LEU A 140 -7.76 12.70 11.75
CA LEU A 140 -9.16 12.56 11.39
C LEU A 140 -10.06 12.43 12.63
N LEU A 141 -9.70 11.54 13.55
CA LEU A 141 -10.47 11.29 14.77
C LEU A 141 -10.49 12.51 15.69
N ILE A 142 -9.36 13.19 15.84
CA ILE A 142 -9.27 14.45 16.60
C ILE A 142 -10.16 15.52 15.94
N GLY A 143 -10.06 15.69 14.62
CA GLY A 143 -10.89 16.63 13.87
C GLY A 143 -12.39 16.38 14.04
N LEU A 144 -12.82 15.12 13.92
CA LEU A 144 -14.20 14.71 14.16
C LEU A 144 -14.66 14.99 15.59
N GLY A 145 -13.85 14.65 16.59
CA GLY A 145 -14.17 14.90 17.99
C GLY A 145 -14.41 16.39 18.26
N ILE A 146 -13.54 17.25 17.74
CA ILE A 146 -13.67 18.71 17.88
C ILE A 146 -14.92 19.24 17.16
N LEU A 147 -15.23 18.73 15.97
CA LEU A 147 -16.43 19.12 15.23
C LEU A 147 -17.72 18.77 15.98
N ILE A 148 -17.78 17.57 16.55
CA ILE A 148 -18.93 17.12 17.36
C ILE A 148 -19.07 18.00 18.60
N LEU A 149 -17.98 18.25 19.32
CA LEU A 149 -17.98 19.13 20.50
C LEU A 149 -18.46 20.54 20.14
N GLY A 150 -17.97 21.12 19.05
CA GLY A 150 -18.43 22.44 18.58
C GLY A 150 -19.93 22.48 18.29
N LYS A 151 -20.48 21.42 17.67
CA LYS A 151 -21.92 21.31 17.44
C LYS A 151 -22.71 21.17 18.74
N LEU A 152 -22.25 20.39 19.70
CA LEU A 152 -22.92 20.23 21.01
C LEU A 152 -22.97 21.55 21.80
N VAL A 153 -21.85 22.28 21.82
CA VAL A 153 -21.76 23.61 22.46
C VAL A 153 -22.69 24.60 21.78
N ASN A 154 -22.69 24.67 20.44
CA ASN A 154 -23.59 25.57 19.72
C ASN A 154 -25.07 25.20 19.84
N ALA A 155 -25.37 23.91 20.00
CA ALA A 155 -26.73 23.42 20.22
C ALA A 155 -27.24 23.67 21.65
N LYS A 156 -26.41 24.20 22.56
CA LYS A 156 -26.70 24.36 24.00
C LYS A 156 -27.10 23.03 24.68
N ILE A 157 -26.55 21.92 24.22
CA ILE A 157 -26.80 20.59 24.81
C ILE A 157 -25.82 20.34 25.99
N ILE A 158 -24.81 21.19 26.13
CA ILE A 158 -23.85 21.24 27.25
C ILE A 158 -23.70 22.70 27.66
#